data_AF-A0A2A2RAA5-F1
#
_entry.id   AF-A0A2A2RAA5-F1
#
_cell.length_a   1.000
_cell.length_b   1.000
_cell.length_c   1.000
_cell.angle_alpha   90.00
_cell.angle_beta   90.00
_cell.angle_gamma   90.00
#
_symmetry.space_group_name_H-M   'P 1'
#
loop_
_entity.id
_entity.type
_entity.pdbx_description
1 polymer ?
#
loop_
_entity_poly.entity_id
_entity_poly.type
_entity_poly.pdbx_seq_one_letter_code
_entity_poly.pdbx_strand_id
1 'polypeptide(L)'
;MKTKIPSLLATLCVGFFLVLTPGEAATVVVNVDAYGLYWDSTPLNGATSGDANSQAGPLTVGNRADATYLRLERSWLSFALPSITAGETLVSAKLRIYYDSKSFSSPNSDVSGDVSLYHNPNHNQTATQASTNQAIYNSANFANTGLTVATPTTDTGTWIELDVATQVLLDYASDPAATRYSSFRLQNDTLTAITAGYNLYTFGRSGEFAPQLILTSIPEPSGVAMAVAGFSALAVWTRIRRHER
;
A
#
# COMPACT_ATOMS: atom_id res chain seq x y z
N MET A 1 -0.71 -72.93 -33.25
CA MET A 1 -0.49 -72.18 -31.99
C MET A 1 0.97 -71.75 -31.91
N LYS A 2 1.24 -70.45 -32.07
CA LYS A 2 2.37 -69.69 -31.48
C LYS A 2 2.21 -68.25 -31.98
N THR A 3 1.59 -67.45 -31.14
CA THR A 3 1.36 -66.02 -31.28
C THR A 3 2.70 -65.28 -31.32
N LYS A 4 2.93 -64.50 -32.38
CA LYS A 4 3.92 -63.43 -32.40
C LYS A 4 3.15 -62.12 -32.41
N ILE A 5 3.29 -61.35 -31.34
CA ILE A 5 2.87 -59.96 -31.26
C ILE A 5 4.06 -59.13 -31.74
N PRO A 6 3.99 -58.39 -32.86
CA PRO A 6 4.95 -57.34 -33.12
C PRO A 6 4.35 -55.97 -32.86
N SER A 7 5.26 -55.06 -32.51
CA SER A 7 5.17 -53.61 -32.67
C SER A 7 4.38 -52.85 -31.59
N LEU A 8 5.13 -52.13 -30.75
CA LEU A 8 5.30 -50.68 -30.83
C LEU A 8 4.00 -49.94 -30.47
N LEU A 9 3.79 -49.68 -29.19
CA LEU A 9 3.12 -48.46 -28.75
C LEU A 9 3.42 -48.24 -27.26
N ALA A 10 4.55 -47.61 -26.98
CA ALA A 10 4.76 -46.85 -25.75
C ALA A 10 5.68 -45.69 -26.09
N THR A 11 5.19 -44.89 -27.04
CA THR A 11 5.75 -43.60 -27.42
C THR A 11 5.78 -42.72 -26.19
N LEU A 12 6.96 -42.55 -25.62
CA LEU A 12 7.47 -41.28 -25.12
C LEU A 12 6.40 -40.41 -24.43
N CYS A 13 6.09 -40.71 -23.17
CA CYS A 13 5.61 -39.69 -22.23
C CYS A 13 6.75 -38.72 -21.91
N VAL A 14 7.26 -38.01 -22.90
CA VAL A 14 7.92 -36.73 -22.65
C VAL A 14 6.77 -35.76 -22.48
N GLY A 15 6.30 -35.65 -21.24
CA GLY A 15 5.50 -34.52 -20.81
C GLY A 15 6.33 -33.28 -21.11
N PHE A 16 6.05 -32.65 -22.25
CA PHE A 16 6.40 -31.25 -22.47
C PHE A 16 5.47 -30.47 -21.54
N PHE A 17 5.76 -30.51 -20.23
CA PHE A 17 5.39 -29.43 -19.35
C PHE A 17 6.16 -28.25 -19.91
N LEU A 18 5.48 -27.49 -20.77
CA LEU A 18 5.86 -26.13 -21.07
C LEU A 18 5.76 -25.42 -19.71
N VAL A 19 6.86 -25.45 -18.96
CA VAL A 19 7.04 -24.63 -17.77
C VAL A 19 7.02 -23.22 -18.31
N LEU A 20 5.83 -22.63 -18.37
CA LEU A 20 5.67 -21.20 -18.38
C LEU A 20 6.34 -20.77 -17.08
N THR A 21 7.61 -20.41 -17.15
CA THR A 21 8.28 -19.76 -16.04
C THR A 21 7.42 -18.54 -15.75
N PRO A 22 6.73 -18.47 -14.59
CA PRO A 22 6.02 -17.25 -14.25
C PRO A 22 7.03 -16.11 -14.38
N GLY A 23 6.65 -15.04 -15.09
CA GLY A 23 7.51 -13.89 -15.23
C GLY A 23 8.00 -13.45 -13.86
N GLU A 24 9.29 -13.15 -13.74
CA GLU A 24 9.89 -12.79 -12.46
C GLU A 24 9.14 -11.60 -11.87
N ALA A 25 8.72 -11.72 -10.61
CA ALA A 25 7.98 -10.67 -9.94
C ALA A 25 8.89 -9.46 -9.75
N ALA A 26 8.52 -8.33 -10.34
CA ALA A 26 9.24 -7.07 -10.16
C ALA A 26 8.82 -6.46 -8.82
N THR A 27 9.79 -6.12 -7.97
CA THR A 27 9.54 -5.39 -6.73
C THR A 27 10.15 -4.01 -6.80
N VAL A 28 9.34 -2.98 -6.56
CA VAL A 28 9.76 -1.58 -6.56
C VAL A 28 9.50 -0.98 -5.18
N VAL A 29 10.52 -0.34 -4.61
CA VAL A 29 10.38 0.44 -3.37
C VAL A 29 10.18 1.90 -3.77
N VAL A 30 9.02 2.43 -3.45
CA VAL A 30 8.65 3.83 -3.66
C VAL A 30 8.87 4.57 -2.34
N ASN A 31 9.78 5.54 -2.34
CA ASN A 31 9.99 6.39 -1.18
C ASN A 31 8.85 7.39 -1.04
N VAL A 32 8.57 7.82 0.19
CA VAL A 32 7.63 8.92 0.44
C VAL A 32 8.06 10.16 -0.34
N ASP A 33 7.14 10.73 -1.12
CA ASP A 33 7.36 11.93 -1.91
C ASP A 33 7.11 13.19 -1.07
N ALA A 34 6.02 13.15 -0.30
CA ALA A 34 5.67 14.21 0.62
C ALA A 34 5.00 13.66 1.87
N TYR A 35 5.17 14.35 2.99
CA TYR A 35 4.53 14.02 4.24
C TYR A 35 4.36 15.26 5.10
N GLY A 36 3.51 15.17 6.11
CA GLY A 36 3.37 16.26 7.05
C GLY A 36 2.45 15.95 8.21
N LEU A 37 2.42 16.90 9.13
CA LEU A 37 1.50 16.94 10.24
C LEU A 37 0.28 17.78 9.87
N TYR A 38 -0.89 17.29 10.25
CA TYR A 38 -2.13 18.03 10.32
C TYR A 38 -2.65 17.96 11.76
N TRP A 39 -3.36 18.99 12.19
CA TRP A 39 -3.99 18.97 13.51
C TRP A 39 -5.34 19.67 13.49
N ASP A 40 -6.23 19.21 14.35
CA ASP A 40 -7.53 19.83 14.61
C ASP A 40 -7.82 19.92 16.11
N SER A 41 -8.73 20.82 16.47
CA SER A 41 -9.18 21.01 17.86
C SER A 41 -10.43 20.20 18.20
N THR A 42 -11.01 19.48 17.22
CA THR A 42 -12.23 18.68 17.40
C THR A 42 -12.07 17.25 16.85
N PRO A 43 -12.62 16.24 17.55
CA PRO A 43 -12.63 14.88 17.06
C PRO A 43 -13.80 14.67 16.10
N LEU A 44 -13.65 14.88 14.78
CA LEU A 44 -14.46 14.20 13.73
C LEU A 44 -14.12 14.61 12.29
N ASN A 45 -14.42 13.68 11.39
CA ASN A 45 -14.45 13.80 9.93
C ASN A 45 -14.81 15.19 9.40
N GLY A 46 -13.97 15.72 8.53
CA GLY A 46 -14.28 16.91 7.76
C GLY A 46 -13.43 18.10 8.17
N ALA A 47 -12.68 18.61 7.19
CA ALA A 47 -11.78 19.75 7.30
C ALA A 47 -12.38 20.92 8.09
N THR A 48 -11.78 21.21 9.24
CA THR A 48 -11.66 22.59 9.69
C THR A 48 -10.22 23.02 9.46
N SER A 49 -10.04 24.24 8.96
CA SER A 49 -8.77 24.87 8.60
C SER A 49 -7.73 24.82 9.74
N GLY A 50 -7.02 23.69 9.86
CA GLY A 50 -5.79 23.60 10.63
C GLY A 50 -4.65 23.97 9.70
N ASP A 51 -3.78 24.88 10.13
CA ASP A 51 -2.61 25.33 9.41
C ASP A 51 -1.74 24.14 8.99
N ALA A 52 -1.95 23.70 7.75
CA ALA A 52 -1.30 22.54 7.17
C ALA A 52 0.02 22.96 6.51
N ASN A 53 0.95 22.00 6.51
CA ASN A 53 2.16 21.92 5.71
C ASN A 53 3.42 22.49 6.38
N SER A 54 4.08 21.63 7.15
CA SER A 54 5.53 21.56 7.01
C SER A 54 5.87 20.20 6.40
N GLN A 55 6.49 20.20 5.21
CA GLN A 55 7.17 19.04 4.62
C GLN A 55 8.40 18.59 5.45
N ALA A 56 8.44 18.92 6.74
CA ALA A 56 9.55 18.71 7.65
C ALA A 56 9.10 18.45 9.11
N GLY A 57 7.79 18.32 9.35
CA GLY A 57 7.23 18.02 10.67
C GLY A 57 7.54 16.59 11.12
N PRO A 58 7.48 16.28 12.43
CA PRO A 58 7.49 14.89 12.87
C PRO A 58 6.22 14.18 12.39
N LEU A 59 6.31 12.87 12.13
CA LEU A 59 5.13 12.05 11.90
C LEU A 59 4.59 11.61 13.26
N THR A 60 3.63 12.37 13.79
CA THR A 60 2.99 12.09 15.06
C THR A 60 1.50 11.86 14.92
N VAL A 61 0.97 11.01 15.80
CA VAL A 61 -0.47 10.81 16.00
C VAL A 61 -0.76 10.82 17.48
N GLY A 62 -1.77 11.58 17.92
CA GLY A 62 -2.16 11.61 19.32
C GLY A 62 -2.69 12.97 19.72
N ASN A 63 -2.39 13.42 20.94
CA ASN A 63 -2.76 14.74 21.42
C ASN A 63 -1.58 15.56 21.88
N ARG A 64 -1.73 16.88 21.76
CA ARG A 64 -0.83 17.86 22.34
C ARG A 64 -1.64 19.06 22.85
N ALA A 65 -1.27 19.54 24.03
CA ALA A 65 -1.60 20.86 24.52
C ALA A 65 -0.34 21.71 24.36
N ASP A 66 -0.39 22.75 23.53
CA ASP A 66 0.59 23.82 23.57
C ASP A 66 0.04 25.04 24.34
N ALA A 67 0.81 26.13 24.41
CA ALA A 67 0.43 27.31 25.19
C ALA A 67 -0.88 27.97 24.71
N THR A 68 -1.35 27.63 23.50
CA THR A 68 -2.42 28.36 22.82
C THR A 68 -3.59 27.44 22.45
N TYR A 69 -3.35 26.16 22.17
CA TYR A 69 -4.37 25.24 21.67
C TYR A 69 -4.23 23.80 22.21
N LEU A 70 -5.38 23.16 22.40
CA LEU A 70 -5.49 21.72 22.48
C LEU A 70 -5.69 21.18 21.06
N ARG A 71 -4.85 20.25 20.64
CA ARG A 71 -4.87 19.73 19.27
C ARG A 71 -4.69 18.21 19.23
N LEU A 72 -5.42 17.58 18.32
CA LEU A 72 -5.23 16.20 17.91
C LEU A 72 -4.29 16.20 16.70
N GLU A 73 -3.16 15.52 16.85
CA GLU A 73 -2.14 15.39 15.82
C GLU A 73 -2.45 14.19 14.92
N ARG A 74 -2.39 14.40 13.60
CA ARG A 74 -2.61 13.42 12.55
C ARG A 74 -1.52 13.58 11.51
N SER A 75 -1.00 12.49 10.99
CA SER A 75 0.08 12.55 10.00
C SER A 75 -0.41 12.08 8.65
N TRP A 76 0.07 12.68 7.57
CA TRP A 76 -0.24 12.25 6.22
C TRP A 76 1.04 11.95 5.43
N LEU A 77 0.92 11.06 4.46
CA LEU A 77 1.97 10.54 3.60
C LEU A 77 1.44 10.54 2.17
N SER A 78 2.27 10.89 1.19
CA SER A 78 1.98 10.80 -0.24
C SER A 78 3.15 10.18 -0.96
N PHE A 79 2.84 9.27 -1.89
CA PHE A 79 3.80 8.51 -2.67
C PHE A 79 3.51 8.72 -4.15
N ALA A 80 4.50 9.19 -4.91
CA ALA A 80 4.41 9.24 -6.36
C ALA A 80 4.52 7.82 -6.91
N LEU A 81 3.41 7.29 -7.45
CA LEU A 81 3.36 5.93 -7.96
C LEU A 81 4.06 5.84 -9.32
N PRO A 82 4.93 4.84 -9.53
CA PRO A 82 5.50 4.58 -10.84
C PRO A 82 4.42 4.09 -11.81
N SER A 83 4.65 4.30 -13.10
CA SER A 83 3.85 3.63 -14.13
C SER A 83 4.04 2.13 -14.04
N ILE A 84 2.94 1.37 -14.03
CA ILE A 84 2.97 -0.07 -14.24
C ILE A 84 3.14 -0.29 -15.75
N THR A 85 4.12 -1.09 -16.15
CA THR A 85 4.38 -1.39 -17.57
C THR A 85 3.14 -2.00 -18.21
N ALA A 86 2.87 -1.69 -19.47
CA ALA A 86 1.80 -2.36 -20.21
C ALA A 86 2.01 -3.88 -20.20
N GLY A 87 0.99 -4.62 -19.76
CA GLY A 87 1.07 -6.07 -19.60
C GLY A 87 1.73 -6.51 -18.28
N GLU A 88 1.79 -5.66 -17.26
CA GLU A 88 2.05 -6.06 -15.88
C GLU A 88 0.79 -5.89 -15.03
N THR A 89 0.63 -6.74 -14.02
CA THR A 89 -0.43 -6.65 -13.02
C THR A 89 0.19 -6.44 -11.65
N LEU A 90 -0.26 -5.40 -10.92
CA LEU A 90 0.09 -5.22 -9.51
C LEU A 90 -0.55 -6.35 -8.69
N VAL A 91 0.28 -7.12 -7.98
CA VAL A 91 -0.17 -8.26 -7.16
C VAL A 91 -0.17 -7.96 -5.67
N SER A 92 0.67 -7.03 -5.22
CA SER A 92 0.67 -6.56 -3.83
C SER A 92 1.20 -5.14 -3.72
N ALA A 93 0.68 -4.41 -2.73
CA ALA A 93 1.28 -3.17 -2.28
C ALA A 93 1.35 -3.18 -0.76
N LYS A 94 2.53 -2.96 -0.19
CA LYS A 94 2.74 -2.89 1.26
C LYS A 94 3.22 -1.51 1.65
N LEU A 95 2.48 -0.86 2.56
CA LEU A 95 2.93 0.35 3.22
C LEU A 95 3.77 -0.06 4.44
N ARG A 96 5.03 0.37 4.45
CA ARG A 96 6.00 0.08 5.50
C ARG A 96 6.33 1.36 6.25
N ILE A 97 6.04 1.40 7.56
CA ILE A 97 6.22 2.57 8.43
C ILE A 97 7.00 2.14 9.67
N TYR A 98 8.04 2.89 10.02
CA TYR A 98 8.80 2.64 11.24
C TYR A 98 8.09 3.27 12.44
N TYR A 99 7.71 2.47 13.42
CA TYR A 99 7.16 2.97 14.67
C TYR A 99 8.32 3.26 15.63
N ASP A 100 8.64 4.54 15.78
CA ASP A 100 9.86 5.00 16.46
C ASP A 100 9.71 4.98 17.97
N SER A 101 8.72 5.70 18.49
CA SER A 101 8.63 5.94 19.93
C SER A 101 7.23 6.37 20.38
N LYS A 102 7.02 6.33 21.70
CA LYS A 102 5.92 6.99 22.40
C LYS A 102 6.46 8.19 23.15
N SER A 103 5.78 9.32 23.03
CA SER A 103 6.17 10.57 23.67
C SER A 103 5.03 11.07 24.55
N PHE A 104 5.30 11.30 25.84
CA PHE A 104 4.29 11.79 26.79
C PHE A 104 4.85 12.80 27.80
N SER A 105 4.01 13.74 28.24
CA SER A 105 4.41 14.82 29.16
C SER A 105 4.58 14.40 30.62
N SER A 106 4.12 13.21 31.01
CA SER A 106 4.22 12.68 32.37
C SER A 106 4.69 11.23 32.34
N PRO A 107 5.63 10.81 33.21
CA PRO A 107 6.20 9.46 33.20
C PRO A 107 5.20 8.35 33.51
N ASN A 108 4.01 8.68 34.03
CA ASN A 108 2.93 7.73 34.30
C ASN A 108 1.79 7.79 33.26
N SER A 109 2.00 8.50 32.15
CA SER A 109 1.04 8.58 31.05
C SER A 109 1.37 7.58 29.95
N ASP A 110 0.35 7.11 29.25
CA ASP A 110 0.49 6.31 28.04
C ASP A 110 -0.37 6.90 26.93
N VAL A 111 -0.07 6.52 25.70
CA VAL A 111 -0.89 6.85 24.53
C VAL A 111 -2.07 5.88 24.50
N SER A 112 -3.29 6.41 24.50
CA SER A 112 -4.53 5.60 24.47
C SER A 112 -5.04 5.40 23.05
N GLY A 113 -5.61 4.24 22.78
CA GLY A 113 -6.33 3.96 21.54
C GLY A 113 -5.44 3.65 20.34
N ASP A 114 -6.06 3.15 19.28
CA ASP A 114 -5.32 2.62 18.13
C ASP A 114 -5.10 3.70 17.07
N VAL A 115 -3.90 3.70 16.49
CA VAL A 115 -3.60 4.43 15.27
C VAL A 115 -4.10 3.60 14.10
N SER A 116 -5.09 4.12 13.38
CA SER A 116 -5.66 3.55 12.17
C SER A 116 -5.10 4.22 10.92
N LEU A 117 -5.05 3.46 9.84
CA LEU A 117 -4.72 3.94 8.51
C LEU A 117 -5.97 4.43 7.78
N TYR A 118 -5.82 5.55 7.11
CA TYR A 118 -6.83 6.16 6.28
C TYR A 118 -6.27 6.36 4.86
N HIS A 119 -7.13 6.33 3.84
CA HIS A 119 -6.77 6.54 2.43
C HIS A 119 -7.76 7.50 1.76
N ASN A 120 -7.30 8.28 0.78
CA ASN A 120 -8.14 9.21 0.02
C ASN A 120 -8.43 8.66 -1.39
N PRO A 121 -9.68 8.26 -1.69
CA PRO A 121 -10.02 7.67 -2.99
C PRO A 121 -10.31 8.70 -4.11
N ASN A 122 -10.50 9.98 -3.77
CA ASN A 122 -11.11 10.98 -4.67
C ASN A 122 -10.11 12.06 -5.10
N HIS A 123 -8.95 11.65 -5.61
CA HIS A 123 -7.83 12.47 -6.05
C HIS A 123 -6.80 12.69 -4.94
N ASN A 124 -5.62 12.12 -5.19
CA ASN A 124 -4.38 12.28 -4.44
C ASN A 124 -3.75 13.66 -4.63
N GLN A 125 -4.59 14.72 -4.60
CA GLN A 125 -4.10 16.08 -4.58
C GLN A 125 -3.60 16.39 -3.17
N THR A 126 -2.38 15.94 -2.91
CA THR A 126 -1.34 16.92 -2.64
C THR A 126 -1.39 17.96 -3.75
N ALA A 127 -2.26 18.97 -3.62
CA ALA A 127 -2.27 20.05 -4.61
C ALA A 127 -0.84 20.61 -4.61
N THR A 128 -0.24 20.82 -5.76
CA THR A 128 1.06 21.44 -5.79
C THR A 128 0.82 22.92 -5.52
N GLN A 129 1.28 23.46 -4.39
CA GLN A 129 1.19 24.89 -4.15
C GLN A 129 1.97 25.58 -5.27
N ALA A 130 1.26 26.27 -6.17
CA ALA A 130 1.79 26.74 -7.44
C ALA A 130 3.02 27.65 -7.29
N SER A 131 3.19 28.29 -6.12
CA SER A 131 4.32 29.15 -5.81
C SER A 131 5.58 28.42 -5.32
N THR A 132 5.45 27.18 -4.81
CA THR A 132 6.56 26.46 -4.15
C THR A 132 6.81 25.07 -4.74
N ASN A 133 5.95 24.62 -5.65
CA ASN A 133 5.95 23.27 -6.19
C ASN A 133 5.89 22.19 -5.08
N GLN A 134 5.32 22.53 -3.90
CA GLN A 134 5.18 21.62 -2.77
C GLN A 134 3.81 20.95 -2.77
N ALA A 135 3.81 19.65 -2.51
CA ALA A 135 2.65 18.88 -2.15
C ALA A 135 1.96 19.46 -0.90
N ILE A 136 0.73 19.98 -1.04
CA ILE A 136 -0.10 20.51 0.05
C ILE A 136 -1.30 19.61 0.32
N TYR A 137 -1.53 19.31 1.59
CA TYR A 137 -2.71 18.56 2.03
C TYR A 137 -4.00 19.33 1.71
N ASN A 138 -4.85 18.81 0.83
CA ASN A 138 -6.06 19.51 0.36
C ASN A 138 -7.35 18.67 0.42
N SER A 139 -7.39 17.55 1.14
CA SER A 139 -8.59 16.69 1.16
C SER A 139 -9.02 16.30 2.57
N ALA A 140 -10.30 16.55 2.84
CA ALA A 140 -11.02 16.07 4.02
C ALA A 140 -11.49 14.61 3.89
N ASN A 141 -11.48 14.05 2.68
CA ASN A 141 -12.22 12.83 2.31
C ASN A 141 -11.40 11.55 2.48
N PHE A 142 -10.64 11.47 3.57
CA PHE A 142 -9.94 10.24 3.94
C PHE A 142 -10.93 9.25 4.55
N ALA A 143 -11.03 8.06 3.96
CA ALA A 143 -11.80 6.94 4.48
C ALA A 143 -10.90 6.00 5.30
N ASN A 144 -11.43 5.47 6.41
CA ASN A 144 -10.72 4.48 7.21
C ASN A 144 -10.54 3.20 6.38
N THR A 145 -9.32 2.67 6.30
CA THR A 145 -9.04 1.45 5.53
C THR A 145 -9.37 0.17 6.31
N GLY A 146 -9.65 0.28 7.61
CA GLY A 146 -9.79 -0.85 8.54
C GLY A 146 -8.46 -1.42 9.03
N LEU A 147 -7.33 -0.82 8.65
CA LEU A 147 -6.00 -1.30 9.03
C LEU A 147 -5.48 -0.55 10.27
N THR A 148 -5.03 -1.30 11.27
CA THR A 148 -4.38 -0.74 12.47
C THR A 148 -2.87 -0.65 12.24
N VAL A 149 -2.32 0.54 12.41
CA VAL A 149 -0.89 0.85 12.27
C VAL A 149 -0.16 0.57 13.59
N ALA A 150 -0.71 1.04 14.71
CA ALA A 150 -0.11 0.88 16.03
C ALA A 150 -1.18 0.88 17.11
N THR A 151 -0.92 0.18 18.20
CA THR A 151 -1.76 0.09 19.40
C THR A 151 -0.94 0.55 20.60
N PRO A 152 -1.57 0.80 21.77
CA PRO A 152 -0.83 1.03 23.00
C PRO A 152 0.13 -0.11 23.40
N THR A 153 -0.05 -1.32 22.87
CA THR A 153 0.82 -2.47 23.17
C THR A 153 1.82 -2.78 22.06
N THR A 154 1.84 -2.01 20.97
CA THR A 154 2.79 -2.23 19.88
C THR A 154 4.20 -1.85 20.35
N ASP A 155 5.17 -2.73 20.08
CA ASP A 155 6.58 -2.46 20.41
C ASP A 155 7.12 -1.31 19.55
N THR A 156 7.83 -0.38 20.19
CA THR A 156 8.54 0.70 19.51
C THR A 156 9.87 0.20 18.93
N GLY A 157 10.44 0.93 17.98
CA GLY A 157 11.67 0.56 17.30
C GLY A 157 11.49 -0.55 16.26
N THR A 158 10.29 -0.69 15.69
CA THR A 158 9.94 -1.76 14.75
C THR A 158 9.35 -1.24 13.46
N TRP A 159 9.45 -2.04 12.40
CA TRP A 159 8.76 -1.80 11.15
C TRP A 159 7.36 -2.43 11.17
N ILE A 160 6.35 -1.62 10.88
CA ILE A 160 4.99 -2.06 10.63
C ILE A 160 4.79 -2.19 9.13
N GLU A 161 4.27 -3.33 8.67
CA GLU A 161 3.88 -3.55 7.28
C GLU A 161 2.37 -3.72 7.17
N LEU A 162 1.75 -2.95 6.28
CA LEU A 162 0.30 -2.94 6.06
C LEU A 162 0.02 -3.28 4.60
N ASP A 163 -0.87 -4.24 4.35
CA ASP A 163 -1.33 -4.54 2.99
C ASP A 163 -2.31 -3.46 2.53
N VAL A 164 -1.89 -2.66 1.55
CA VAL A 164 -2.63 -1.54 0.98
C VAL A 164 -2.92 -1.74 -0.51
N ALA A 165 -2.82 -2.99 -1.00
CA ALA A 165 -3.02 -3.31 -2.42
C ALA A 165 -4.36 -2.79 -2.94
N THR A 166 -5.44 -2.93 -2.17
CA THR A 166 -6.77 -2.43 -2.55
C THR A 166 -6.77 -0.93 -2.77
N GLN A 167 -6.16 -0.15 -1.88
CA GLN A 167 -6.12 1.31 -1.97
C GLN A 167 -5.28 1.77 -3.17
N VAL A 168 -4.10 1.17 -3.36
CA VAL A 168 -3.19 1.52 -4.46
C VAL A 168 -3.79 1.15 -5.82
N LEU A 169 -4.51 0.03 -5.92
CA LEU A 169 -5.24 -0.35 -7.14
C LEU A 169 -6.34 0.66 -7.49
N LEU A 170 -7.05 1.20 -6.49
CA LEU A 170 -8.03 2.28 -6.72
C LEU A 170 -7.33 3.52 -7.29
N ASP A 171 -6.16 3.89 -6.76
CA ASP A 171 -5.39 5.04 -7.23
C ASP A 171 -4.92 4.87 -8.69
N TYR A 172 -4.52 3.66 -9.08
CA TYR A 172 -4.18 3.35 -10.48
C TYR A 172 -5.38 3.47 -11.43
N ALA A 173 -6.59 3.14 -10.96
CA ALA A 173 -7.81 3.20 -11.77
C ALA A 173 -8.41 4.61 -11.86
N SER A 174 -8.24 5.45 -10.83
CA SER A 174 -8.92 6.74 -10.72
C SER A 174 -8.24 7.90 -11.46
N ASP A 175 -6.95 7.81 -11.76
CA ASP A 175 -6.18 8.92 -12.31
C ASP A 175 -5.50 8.58 -13.66
N PRO A 176 -5.95 9.16 -14.78
CA PRO A 176 -5.30 9.00 -16.08
C PRO A 176 -4.06 9.89 -16.25
N ALA A 177 -3.67 10.69 -15.24
CA ALA A 177 -2.51 11.57 -15.32
C ALA A 177 -1.19 10.81 -15.49
N ALA A 178 -0.19 11.51 -16.02
CA ALA A 178 1.16 11.00 -16.21
C ALA A 178 1.86 10.66 -14.89
N THR A 179 1.51 11.35 -13.80
CA THR A 179 2.00 11.09 -12.44
C THR A 179 0.82 10.79 -11.55
N ARG A 180 0.75 9.57 -11.04
CA ARG A 180 -0.25 9.13 -10.07
C ARG A 180 0.34 9.24 -8.67
N TYR A 181 -0.50 9.48 -7.69
CA TYR A 181 -0.10 9.48 -6.29
C TYR A 181 -0.93 8.47 -5.52
N SER A 182 -0.44 8.02 -4.37
CA SER A 182 -1.22 7.32 -3.35
C SER A 182 -1.00 8.00 -2.01
N SER A 183 -2.09 8.37 -1.34
CA SER A 183 -2.04 9.16 -0.11
C SER A 183 -2.64 8.41 1.07
N PHE A 184 -1.92 8.41 2.18
CA PHE A 184 -2.32 7.77 3.43
C PHE A 184 -2.32 8.77 4.58
N ARG A 185 -3.18 8.54 5.57
CA ARG A 185 -3.22 9.31 6.82
C ARG A 185 -3.22 8.37 8.01
N LEU A 186 -2.44 8.73 9.03
CA LEU A 186 -2.38 8.08 10.33
C LEU A 186 -3.24 8.90 11.30
N GLN A 187 -4.20 8.26 11.96
CA GLN A 187 -5.15 8.92 12.85
C GLN A 187 -5.59 7.98 13.97
N ASN A 188 -5.92 8.53 15.14
CA ASN A 188 -6.56 7.80 16.22
C ASN A 188 -7.95 8.39 16.49
N ASP A 189 -8.98 7.60 16.21
CA ASP A 189 -10.39 8.02 16.28
C ASP A 189 -10.99 8.01 17.68
N THR A 190 -10.33 7.31 18.60
CA THR A 190 -10.83 7.15 19.98
C THR A 190 -10.48 8.35 20.86
N LEU A 191 -9.66 9.28 20.36
CA LEU A 191 -9.29 10.49 21.09
C LEU A 191 -10.37 11.56 20.90
N THR A 192 -11.03 11.97 21.99
CA THR A 192 -12.18 12.89 21.94
C THR A 192 -11.88 14.31 22.46
N ALA A 193 -10.64 14.78 22.34
CA ALA A 193 -10.05 15.99 22.97
C ALA A 193 -9.54 15.76 24.42
N ILE A 194 -8.37 16.35 24.74
CA ILE A 194 -7.48 15.90 25.83
C ILE A 194 -7.14 17.03 26.83
N THR A 195 -6.87 16.63 28.07
CA THR A 195 -6.29 17.40 29.18
C THR A 195 -4.91 17.99 28.87
N ALA A 196 -4.39 18.88 29.73
CA ALA A 196 -3.05 19.45 29.58
C ALA A 196 -1.95 18.39 29.40
N GLY A 197 -0.96 18.67 28.53
CA GLY A 197 0.16 17.76 28.23
C GLY A 197 0.15 17.23 26.80
N TYR A 198 0.98 16.21 26.53
CA TYR A 198 1.01 15.51 25.23
C TYR A 198 1.08 13.99 25.44
N ASN A 199 0.46 13.23 24.55
CA ASN A 199 0.65 11.78 24.39
C ASN A 199 0.62 11.47 22.90
N LEU A 200 1.75 11.03 22.33
CA LEU A 200 1.95 10.92 20.90
C LEU A 200 2.61 9.58 20.55
N TYR A 201 2.04 8.92 19.55
CA TYR A 201 2.75 7.97 18.70
C TYR A 201 3.68 8.76 17.78
N THR A 202 4.94 8.33 17.64
CA THR A 202 5.93 8.94 16.74
C THR A 202 6.42 7.91 15.74
N PHE A 203 6.49 8.30 14.47
CA PHE A 203 6.90 7.44 13.36
C PHE A 203 8.14 7.98 12.65
N GLY A 204 8.94 7.07 12.09
CA GLY A 204 10.09 7.39 11.26
C GLY A 204 9.67 8.14 10.00
N ARG A 205 10.43 9.17 9.64
CA ARG A 205 10.04 10.17 8.61
C ARG A 205 11.06 10.40 7.50
N SER A 206 12.32 10.06 7.74
CA SER A 206 13.44 10.35 6.83
C SER A 206 14.60 9.39 7.05
N GLY A 207 15.54 9.39 6.09
CA GLY A 207 16.71 8.53 6.13
C GLY A 207 16.34 7.04 6.07
N GLU A 208 17.01 6.22 6.87
CA GLU A 208 16.78 4.78 6.94
C GLU A 208 15.36 4.41 7.41
N PHE A 209 14.73 5.29 8.21
CA PHE A 209 13.40 5.06 8.79
C PHE A 209 12.29 5.78 8.04
N ALA A 210 12.55 6.26 6.82
CA ALA A 210 11.53 6.90 6.00
C ALA A 210 10.42 5.90 5.64
N PRO A 211 9.13 6.32 5.62
CA PRO A 211 8.05 5.48 5.13
C PRO A 211 8.27 5.05 3.68
N GLN A 212 7.91 3.81 3.37
CA GLN A 212 8.09 3.20 2.07
C GLN A 212 6.79 2.56 1.60
N LEU A 213 6.51 2.66 0.31
CA LEU A 213 5.48 1.87 -0.35
C LEU A 213 6.17 0.84 -1.25
N ILE A 214 6.00 -0.44 -0.92
CA ILE A 214 6.62 -1.55 -1.64
C ILE A 214 5.58 -2.13 -2.58
N LEU A 215 5.83 -2.03 -3.87
CA LEU A 215 4.95 -2.53 -4.93
C LEU A 215 5.55 -3.79 -5.53
N THR A 216 4.72 -4.81 -5.73
CA THR A 216 5.11 -6.01 -6.47
C THR A 216 4.15 -6.21 -7.64
N SER A 217 4.70 -6.31 -8.84
CA SER A 217 3.96 -6.65 -10.06
C SER A 217 4.48 -7.95 -10.66
N ILE A 218 3.62 -8.61 -11.44
CA ILE A 218 4.01 -9.73 -12.29
C ILE A 218 3.66 -9.40 -13.74
N PRO A 219 4.44 -9.88 -14.72
CA PRO A 219 4.03 -9.85 -16.11
C PRO A 219 2.72 -10.63 -16.30
N GLU A 220 1.79 -10.05 -17.06
CA GLU A 220 0.62 -10.76 -17.53
C GLU A 220 1.07 -11.98 -18.34
N PRO A 221 0.40 -13.14 -18.17
CA PRO A 221 0.68 -14.30 -19.00
C PRO A 221 0.42 -13.92 -20.46
N SER A 222 1.49 -13.84 -21.26
CA SER A 222 1.37 -13.42 -22.66
C SER A 222 0.28 -14.22 -23.38
N GLY A 223 -0.51 -13.58 -24.26
CA GLY A 223 -1.52 -14.28 -25.06
C GLY A 223 -0.95 -15.44 -25.88
N VAL A 224 0.35 -15.40 -26.18
CA VAL A 224 1.11 -16.51 -26.81
C VAL A 224 1.20 -17.72 -25.88
N ALA A 225 1.48 -17.53 -24.59
CA ALA A 225 1.49 -18.60 -23.59
C ALA A 225 0.11 -19.30 -23.49
N MET A 226 -0.97 -18.51 -23.48
CA MET A 226 -2.33 -19.07 -23.48
C MET A 226 -2.68 -19.77 -24.81
N ALA A 227 -2.26 -19.21 -25.95
CA ALA A 227 -2.48 -19.81 -27.25
C ALA A 227 -1.74 -21.16 -27.39
N VAL A 228 -0.48 -21.25 -26.95
CA VAL A 228 0.31 -22.49 -26.99
C VAL A 228 -0.33 -23.58 -26.10
N ALA A 229 -0.82 -23.21 -24.92
CA ALA A 229 -1.58 -24.14 -24.07
C ALA A 229 -2.89 -24.60 -24.75
N GLY A 230 -3.64 -23.68 -25.38
CA GLY A 230 -4.86 -23.99 -26.11
C GLY A 230 -4.64 -24.90 -27.33
N PHE A 231 -3.60 -24.66 -28.12
CA PHE A 231 -3.24 -25.51 -29.26
C PHE A 231 -2.76 -26.90 -28.82
N SER A 232 -2.04 -26.99 -27.70
CA SER A 232 -1.60 -28.27 -27.14
C SER A 232 -2.79 -29.10 -26.65
N ALA A 233 -3.74 -28.48 -25.96
CA ALA A 233 -4.97 -29.13 -25.52
C ALA A 233 -5.83 -29.63 -26.70
N LEU A 234 -5.95 -28.83 -27.76
CA LEU A 234 -6.66 -29.21 -28.98
C LEU A 234 -5.97 -30.35 -29.74
N ALA A 235 -4.64 -30.33 -29.81
CA ALA A 235 -3.85 -31.40 -30.45
C ALA A 235 -3.96 -32.74 -29.70
N VAL A 236 -3.98 -32.72 -28.36
CA VAL A 236 -4.22 -33.92 -27.55
C VAL A 236 -5.64 -34.44 -27.74
N TRP A 237 -6.64 -33.56 -27.71
CA TRP A 237 -8.04 -33.94 -27.87
C TRP A 237 -8.34 -34.55 -29.25
N THR A 238 -7.81 -33.95 -30.33
CA THR A 238 -7.95 -34.49 -31.69
C THR A 238 -7.27 -35.84 -31.88
N ARG A 239 -6.15 -36.08 -31.18
CA ARG A 239 -5.43 -37.36 -31.20
C ARG A 239 -6.20 -38.47 -30.48
N ILE A 240 -6.82 -38.18 -29.34
CA ILE A 240 -7.67 -39.14 -28.60
C ILE A 240 -8.86 -39.59 -29.46
N ARG A 241 -9.58 -38.64 -30.08
CA ARG A 241 -10.75 -38.95 -30.93
C ARG A 241 -10.44 -39.76 -32.20
N ARG A 242 -9.20 -39.74 -32.71
CA ARG A 242 -8.79 -40.56 -33.86
C ARG A 242 -8.49 -42.01 -33.50
N HIS A 243 -8.21 -42.31 -32.23
CA HIS A 243 -8.00 -43.68 -31.76
C HIS A 243 -9.30 -44.40 -31.36
N GLU A 244 -10.41 -43.65 -31.20
CA GLU A 244 -11.74 -44.18 -30.89
C GLU A 244 -12.58 -44.53 -32.14
N ARG A 245 -12.06 -44.28 -33.34
CA ARG A 245 -12.67 -44.66 -34.63
C ARG A 245 -11.85 -45.74 -35.31
#